data_AF-L7MRL8-F1
#
_entry.id   AF-L7MRL8-F1
#
_cell.length_a   1.000
_cell.length_b   1.000
_cell.length_c   1.000
_cell.angle_alpha   90.00
_cell.angle_beta   90.00
_cell.angle_gamma   90.00
#
_symmetry.space_group_name_H-M   'P 1'
#
loop_
_entity.id
_entity.type
_entity.pdbx_description
1 polymer ?
#
loop_
_entity_poly.entity_id
_entity_poly.type
_entity_poly.pdbx_seq_one_letter_code
_entity_poly.pdbx_strand_id
1 'polypeptide(L)'
;LEREETSAPDLTALVTPEFEKSANHVSSAFYPPELLEALTLRFEAPDSRNRWDRPLFTLVGLEEPLPLADIKAALFENRAPPPHQSTQSQPLASGSFLHQLDQVTSQVLTGLMEAQKNAIPGDLLKLPGTTEHLRFTQPLTMAELSRLRRQFISYTKMHPNNENLSQLANMFLQYLSQSLL
;
A
#
# COMPACT_ATOMS: atom_id res chain seq x y z
N LEU A 1 -28.09 -66.01 15.66
CA LEU A 1 -28.75 -66.01 14.34
C LEU A 1 -28.76 -64.56 13.89
N GLU A 2 -27.81 -64.16 13.05
CA GLU A 2 -27.96 -64.07 11.57
C GLU A 2 -28.86 -62.88 11.18
N ARG A 3 -28.53 -61.96 10.28
CA ARG A 3 -27.41 -61.79 9.33
C ARG A 3 -27.29 -60.31 8.96
N GLU A 4 -26.06 -59.95 8.59
CA GLU A 4 -25.61 -58.70 7.98
C GLU A 4 -26.10 -58.60 6.52
N GLU A 5 -26.48 -57.42 6.04
CA GLU A 5 -26.18 -57.00 4.66
C GLU A 5 -26.21 -55.48 4.52
N THR A 6 -25.04 -54.94 4.20
CA THR A 6 -24.75 -53.58 3.72
C THR A 6 -25.34 -53.33 2.33
N SER A 7 -25.99 -52.19 2.10
CA SER A 7 -26.18 -51.62 0.76
C SER A 7 -26.19 -50.09 0.79
N ALA A 8 -25.43 -49.49 -0.13
CA ALA A 8 -25.10 -48.07 -0.25
C ALA A 8 -26.33 -47.16 -0.54
N PRO A 9 -26.27 -45.85 -0.25
CA PRO A 9 -27.26 -44.90 -0.75
C PRO A 9 -26.99 -44.62 -2.24
N ASP A 10 -28.02 -44.91 -3.03
CA ASP A 10 -28.14 -44.77 -4.47
C ASP A 10 -27.96 -43.30 -4.91
N LEU A 11 -27.04 -43.07 -5.85
CA LEU A 11 -26.85 -41.80 -6.54
C LEU A 11 -27.97 -41.63 -7.58
N THR A 12 -29.09 -41.04 -7.18
CA THR A 12 -30.17 -40.73 -8.13
C THR A 12 -29.86 -39.42 -8.86
N ALA A 13 -29.38 -39.63 -10.09
CA ALA A 13 -29.43 -38.79 -11.29
C ALA A 13 -30.02 -37.37 -11.17
N LEU A 14 -29.21 -36.38 -11.58
CA LEU A 14 -29.62 -35.05 -11.98
C LEU A 14 -30.74 -35.14 -13.03
N VAL A 15 -31.97 -34.84 -12.63
CA VAL A 15 -33.10 -34.61 -13.53
C VAL A 15 -32.97 -33.17 -14.04
N THR A 16 -32.64 -33.02 -15.31
CA THR A 16 -32.87 -31.77 -16.06
C THR A 16 -34.38 -31.54 -16.19
N PRO A 17 -34.96 -30.43 -15.71
CA PRO A 17 -36.29 -30.04 -16.15
C PRO A 17 -36.17 -29.32 -17.49
N GLU A 18 -36.84 -29.89 -18.49
CA GLU A 18 -37.12 -29.29 -19.79
C GLU A 18 -37.75 -27.90 -19.61
N PHE A 19 -37.04 -26.84 -20.01
CA PHE A 19 -37.58 -25.49 -20.07
C PHE A 19 -37.81 -25.10 -21.53
N GLU A 20 -38.86 -25.66 -22.13
CA GLU A 20 -39.39 -25.19 -23.41
C GLU A 20 -40.90 -25.04 -23.32
N LYS A 21 -41.37 -23.85 -22.89
CA LYS A 21 -42.50 -23.12 -23.51
C LYS A 21 -42.97 -21.98 -22.59
N SER A 22 -42.47 -20.78 -22.87
CA SER A 22 -43.33 -19.62 -23.18
C SER A 22 -42.48 -18.36 -23.17
N ALA A 23 -41.88 -18.07 -24.32
CA ALA A 23 -41.55 -16.71 -24.66
C ALA A 23 -41.86 -16.54 -26.15
N ASN A 24 -42.96 -15.87 -26.46
CA ASN A 24 -43.16 -15.26 -27.77
C ASN A 24 -42.04 -14.23 -27.94
N HIS A 25 -40.88 -14.64 -28.45
CA HIS A 25 -39.75 -13.76 -28.68
C HIS A 25 -39.51 -13.60 -30.17
N VAL A 26 -39.48 -12.33 -30.57
CA VAL A 26 -39.11 -11.85 -31.89
C VAL A 26 -37.84 -12.57 -32.36
N SER A 27 -37.98 -13.23 -33.51
CA SER A 27 -36.92 -13.90 -34.26
C SER A 27 -35.76 -12.96 -34.53
N SER A 28 -34.64 -13.17 -33.82
CA SER A 28 -33.33 -12.65 -34.18
C SER A 28 -32.27 -13.69 -33.82
N ALA A 29 -31.89 -14.49 -34.83
CA ALA A 29 -30.73 -15.38 -34.86
C ALA A 29 -30.35 -16.06 -33.53
N PHE A 30 -30.97 -17.22 -33.27
CA PHE A 30 -30.46 -18.15 -32.26
C PHE A 30 -29.05 -18.61 -32.66
N TYR A 31 -28.14 -18.69 -31.68
CA TYR A 31 -26.83 -19.31 -31.89
C TYR A 31 -27.02 -20.78 -32.28
N PRO A 32 -26.15 -21.35 -33.14
CA PRO A 32 -26.13 -22.78 -33.38
C PRO A 32 -26.04 -23.54 -32.04
N PRO A 33 -26.77 -24.64 -31.85
CA PRO A 33 -26.83 -25.35 -30.57
C PRO A 33 -25.45 -25.83 -30.12
N GLU A 34 -24.61 -26.29 -31.06
CA GLU A 34 -23.22 -26.69 -30.81
C GLU A 34 -22.37 -25.54 -30.25
N LEU A 35 -22.61 -24.30 -30.71
CA LEU A 35 -21.91 -23.12 -30.22
C LEU A 35 -22.39 -22.74 -28.81
N LEU A 36 -23.70 -22.83 -28.56
CA LEU A 36 -24.26 -22.57 -27.24
C LEU A 36 -23.68 -23.56 -26.21
N GLU A 37 -23.68 -24.86 -26.53
CA GLU A 37 -23.11 -25.91 -25.69
C GLU A 37 -21.61 -25.69 -25.43
N ALA A 38 -20.85 -25.38 -26.48
CA ALA A 38 -19.42 -25.07 -26.36
C ALA A 38 -19.15 -23.83 -25.47
N LEU A 39 -20.02 -22.83 -25.50
CA LEU A 39 -19.93 -21.64 -24.63
C LEU A 39 -20.29 -21.99 -23.19
N THR A 40 -21.34 -22.78 -22.96
CA THR A 40 -21.73 -23.23 -21.62
C THR A 40 -20.62 -24.05 -20.96
N LEU A 41 -19.95 -24.93 -21.69
CA LEU A 41 -18.84 -25.74 -21.18
C LEU A 41 -17.60 -24.92 -20.79
N ARG A 42 -17.44 -23.72 -21.38
CA ARG A 42 -16.30 -22.81 -21.13
C ARG A 42 -16.64 -21.67 -20.18
N PHE A 43 -17.87 -21.58 -19.71
CA PHE A 43 -18.29 -20.51 -18.82
C PHE A 43 -17.65 -20.70 -17.44
N GLU A 44 -16.89 -19.70 -17.01
CA GLU A 44 -16.35 -19.61 -15.65
C GLU A 44 -17.19 -18.60 -14.86
N ALA A 45 -17.76 -19.04 -13.73
CA ALA A 45 -18.51 -18.15 -12.86
C ALA A 45 -17.57 -17.12 -12.20
N PRO A 46 -18.04 -15.89 -11.93
CA PRO A 46 -17.23 -14.86 -11.29
C PRO A 46 -16.63 -15.32 -9.94
N ASP A 47 -15.34 -15.13 -9.73
CA ASP A 47 -14.67 -15.48 -8.47
C ASP A 47 -14.75 -14.35 -7.44
N SER A 48 -15.64 -14.52 -6.47
CA SER A 48 -15.82 -13.58 -5.35
C SER A 48 -14.58 -13.31 -4.50
N ARG A 49 -13.55 -14.16 -4.58
CA ARG A 49 -12.24 -13.95 -3.91
C ARG A 49 -11.45 -12.81 -4.55
N ASN A 50 -11.63 -12.58 -5.84
CA ASN A 50 -11.00 -11.49 -6.57
C ASN A 50 -11.81 -10.22 -6.38
N ARG A 51 -11.18 -9.15 -5.87
CA ARG A 51 -11.85 -7.86 -5.65
C ARG A 51 -12.50 -7.29 -6.92
N TRP A 52 -11.91 -7.57 -8.07
CA TRP A 52 -12.35 -7.06 -9.37
C TRP A 52 -13.37 -7.97 -10.07
N ASP A 53 -13.54 -9.21 -9.60
CA ASP A 53 -14.44 -10.21 -10.18
C ASP A 53 -15.56 -10.60 -9.19
N ARG A 54 -15.73 -9.83 -8.11
CA ARG A 54 -16.78 -10.05 -7.13
C ARG A 54 -18.10 -9.46 -7.63
N PRO A 55 -19.11 -10.29 -7.97
CA PRO A 55 -20.39 -9.80 -8.44
C PRO A 55 -21.15 -9.11 -7.30
N LEU A 56 -21.81 -8.00 -7.60
CA LEU A 56 -22.66 -7.28 -6.64
C LEU A 56 -23.99 -7.99 -6.40
N PHE A 57 -24.54 -8.60 -7.45
CA PHE A 57 -25.77 -9.36 -7.43
C PHE A 57 -25.58 -10.62 -8.27
N THR A 58 -26.11 -11.75 -7.80
CA THR A 58 -26.16 -13.00 -8.55
C THR A 58 -27.62 -13.44 -8.61
N LEU A 59 -28.13 -13.67 -9.81
CA LEU A 59 -29.51 -14.10 -10.02
C LEU A 59 -29.48 -15.54 -10.51
N VAL A 60 -30.15 -16.44 -9.79
CA VAL A 60 -30.22 -17.85 -10.15
C VAL A 60 -31.66 -18.15 -10.56
N GLY A 61 -31.88 -18.34 -11.86
CA GLY A 61 -33.22 -18.54 -12.41
C GLY A 61 -34.08 -17.28 -12.46
N LEU A 62 -35.35 -17.46 -12.82
CA LEU A 62 -36.35 -16.39 -12.98
C LEU A 62 -37.47 -16.47 -11.92
N GLU A 63 -37.37 -17.41 -10.99
CA GLU A 63 -38.40 -17.68 -9.97
C GLU A 63 -38.37 -16.65 -8.83
N GLU A 64 -37.22 -16.07 -8.55
CA GLU A 64 -37.06 -15.05 -7.52
C GLU A 64 -37.32 -13.64 -8.08
N PRO A 65 -38.07 -12.78 -7.36
CA PRO A 65 -38.27 -11.40 -7.77
C PRO A 65 -36.95 -10.63 -7.76
N LEU A 66 -36.70 -9.89 -8.83
CA LEU A 66 -35.47 -9.11 -8.99
C LEU A 66 -35.31 -8.08 -7.85
N PRO A 67 -34.15 -8.00 -7.17
CA PRO A 67 -33.92 -7.05 -6.07
C PRO A 67 -33.67 -5.62 -6.60
N LEU A 68 -34.68 -5.03 -7.22
CA LEU A 68 -34.62 -3.71 -7.85
C LEU A 68 -34.26 -2.59 -6.88
N ALA A 69 -34.72 -2.68 -5.64
CA ALA A 69 -34.41 -1.70 -4.60
C ALA A 69 -32.90 -1.69 -4.28
N ASP A 70 -32.31 -2.87 -4.09
CA ASP A 70 -30.89 -3.00 -3.76
C ASP A 70 -30.00 -2.63 -4.96
N ILE A 71 -30.40 -2.98 -6.18
CA ILE A 71 -29.71 -2.56 -7.41
C ILE A 71 -29.70 -1.03 -7.52
N LYS A 72 -30.85 -0.39 -7.30
CA LYS A 72 -30.95 1.08 -7.32
C LYS A 72 -30.04 1.71 -6.27
N ALA A 73 -30.05 1.19 -5.04
CA ALA A 73 -29.18 1.67 -3.98
C ALA A 73 -27.69 1.50 -4.35
N ALA A 74 -27.31 0.35 -4.90
CA ALA A 74 -25.93 0.11 -5.33
C ALA A 74 -25.47 1.04 -6.47
N LEU A 75 -26.37 1.45 -7.36
CA LEU A 75 -26.03 2.35 -8.47
C LEU A 75 -25.94 3.83 -8.05
N PHE A 76 -26.84 4.28 -7.17
CA PHE A 76 -27.00 5.71 -6.89
C PHE A 76 -26.62 6.13 -5.47
N GLU A 77 -26.64 5.21 -4.52
CA GLU A 77 -26.45 5.49 -3.09
C GLU A 77 -25.10 5.00 -2.57
N ASN A 78 -24.30 4.34 -3.42
CA ASN A 78 -22.96 3.87 -3.07
C ASN A 78 -22.04 5.06 -2.74
N ARG A 79 -21.68 5.21 -1.47
CA ARG A 79 -20.61 6.12 -1.06
C ARG A 79 -19.32 5.70 -1.74
N ALA A 80 -18.64 6.66 -2.37
CA ALA A 80 -17.31 6.44 -2.93
C ALA A 80 -16.42 5.76 -1.88
N PRO A 81 -15.70 4.67 -2.23
CA PRO A 81 -14.77 4.04 -1.33
C PRO A 81 -13.80 5.10 -0.78
N PRO A 82 -13.44 5.05 0.51
CA PRO A 82 -12.46 5.97 1.06
C PRO A 82 -11.20 5.91 0.18
N PRO A 83 -10.62 7.07 -0.19
CA PRO A 83 -9.52 7.13 -1.15
C PRO A 83 -8.39 6.20 -0.68
N HIS A 84 -8.00 5.28 -1.55
CA HIS A 84 -6.94 4.32 -1.29
C HIS A 84 -5.62 5.08 -1.05
N GLN A 85 -4.68 4.51 -0.28
CA GLN A 85 -3.39 5.16 -0.01
C GLN A 85 -2.61 5.50 -1.30
N SER A 86 -2.86 4.79 -2.40
CA SER A 86 -2.28 5.12 -3.73
C SER A 86 -2.84 6.40 -4.36
N THR A 87 -4.02 6.88 -3.93
CA THR A 87 -4.62 8.14 -4.39
C THR A 87 -4.62 9.23 -3.31
N GLN A 88 -4.25 8.91 -2.08
CA GLN A 88 -4.00 9.92 -1.05
C GLN A 88 -2.65 10.59 -1.33
N SER A 89 -2.67 11.88 -1.62
CA SER A 89 -1.46 12.70 -1.60
C SER A 89 -0.86 12.60 -0.20
N GLN A 90 0.39 12.14 -0.12
CA GLN A 90 1.12 12.10 1.14
C GLN A 90 1.02 13.50 1.79
N PRO A 91 0.61 13.61 3.07
CA PRO A 91 0.63 14.89 3.74
C PRO A 91 2.07 15.38 3.65
N LEU A 92 2.29 16.43 2.86
CA LEU A 92 3.59 17.06 2.70
C LEU A 92 4.02 17.43 4.11
N ALA A 93 5.01 16.73 4.66
CA ALA A 93 5.81 17.27 5.75
C ALA A 93 6.08 18.72 5.33
N SER A 94 5.74 19.69 6.21
CA SER A 94 5.71 21.11 5.86
C SER A 94 6.93 21.41 4.98
N GLY A 95 6.74 21.80 3.71
CA GLY A 95 7.85 21.84 2.74
C GLY A 95 9.05 22.65 3.23
N SER A 96 8.77 23.59 4.15
CA SER A 96 9.74 24.34 4.93
C SER A 96 10.64 23.50 5.84
N PHE A 97 10.13 22.51 6.57
CA PHE A 97 10.92 21.68 7.50
C PHE A 97 11.99 20.85 6.77
N LEU A 98 11.63 20.12 5.71
CA LEU A 98 12.60 19.29 4.98
C LEU A 98 13.68 20.13 4.31
N HIS A 99 13.31 21.28 3.76
CA HIS A 99 14.26 22.22 3.19
C HIS A 99 15.23 22.76 4.26
N GLN A 100 14.70 23.18 5.41
CA GLN A 100 15.53 23.64 6.52
C GLN A 100 16.43 22.54 7.08
N LEU A 101 15.92 21.30 7.19
CA LEU A 101 16.71 20.14 7.60
C LEU A 101 17.89 19.88 6.67
N ASP A 102 17.65 19.95 5.36
CA ASP A 102 18.69 19.75 4.36
C ASP A 102 19.74 20.88 4.37
N GLN A 103 19.28 22.12 4.54
CA GLN A 103 20.15 23.30 4.64
C GLN A 103 21.04 23.25 5.89
N VAL A 104 20.47 22.98 7.06
CA VAL A 104 21.21 22.91 8.33
C VAL A 104 22.22 21.78 8.31
N THR A 105 21.83 20.57 7.88
CA THR A 105 22.76 19.43 7.80
C THR A 105 23.90 19.71 6.80
N SER A 106 23.63 20.36 5.67
CA SER A 106 24.67 20.78 4.72
C SER A 106 25.66 21.76 5.34
N GLN A 107 25.18 22.77 6.08
CA GLN A 107 26.02 23.76 6.74
C GLN A 107 26.94 23.11 7.78
N VAL A 108 26.40 22.18 8.57
CA VAL A 108 27.17 21.43 9.56
C VAL A 108 28.26 20.57 8.89
N LEU A 109 27.95 19.89 7.78
CA LEU A 109 28.94 19.10 7.02
C LEU A 109 30.08 19.97 6.49
N THR A 110 29.76 21.12 5.88
CA THR A 110 30.77 22.04 5.33
C THR A 110 31.64 22.59 6.45
N GLY A 111 31.05 23.02 7.57
CA GLY A 111 31.78 23.50 8.73
C GLY A 111 32.67 22.42 9.35
N LEU A 112 32.22 21.16 9.37
CA LEU A 112 33.00 20.04 9.87
C LEU A 112 34.21 19.76 8.97
N MET A 113 34.03 19.76 7.65
CA MET A 113 35.13 19.56 6.70
C MET A 113 36.17 20.67 6.75
N GLU A 114 35.74 21.91 6.97
CA GLU A 114 36.64 23.04 7.13
C GLU A 114 37.41 22.96 8.46
N ALA A 115 36.71 22.66 9.56
CA ALA A 115 37.31 22.47 10.87
C ALA A 115 38.30 21.30 10.88
N GLN A 116 37.97 20.19 10.19
CA GLN A 116 38.81 19.00 10.08
C GLN A 116 40.18 19.29 9.43
N LYS A 117 40.29 20.27 8.53
CA LYS A 117 41.57 20.61 7.87
C LYS A 117 42.66 21.04 8.87
N ASN A 118 42.25 21.65 9.98
CA ASN A 118 43.15 22.15 11.02
C ASN A 118 43.01 21.37 12.35
N ALA A 119 42.18 20.33 12.38
CA ALA A 119 41.87 19.60 13.60
C ALA A 119 42.90 18.52 13.91
N ILE A 120 43.23 18.38 15.19
CA ILE A 120 44.06 17.30 15.72
C ILE A 120 43.14 16.30 16.44
N PRO A 121 43.37 14.98 16.33
CA PRO A 121 42.65 13.99 17.13
C PRO A 121 42.66 14.35 18.63
N GLY A 122 41.48 14.54 19.21
CA GLY A 122 41.28 15.03 20.57
C GLY A 122 40.63 16.42 20.65
N ASP A 123 40.64 17.20 19.57
CA ASP A 123 40.07 18.54 19.53
C ASP A 123 38.54 18.54 19.61
N LEU A 124 38.00 19.64 20.14
CA LEU A 124 36.57 19.92 20.21
C LEU A 124 36.19 20.89 19.09
N LEU A 125 35.51 20.38 18.06
CA LEU A 125 35.10 21.17 16.90
C LEU A 125 33.76 21.87 17.18
N LYS A 126 33.76 23.19 17.02
CA LYS A 126 32.55 24.02 17.03
C LYS A 126 31.98 24.08 15.63
N LEU A 127 30.74 23.61 15.45
CA LEU A 127 30.05 23.59 14.16
C LEU A 127 29.04 24.73 14.08
N PRO A 128 28.76 25.25 12.87
CA PRO A 128 27.82 26.34 12.70
C PRO A 128 26.42 25.91 13.14
N GLY A 129 25.80 26.71 14.01
CA GLY A 129 24.44 26.46 14.50
C GLY A 129 24.34 25.46 15.65
N THR A 130 25.47 24.97 16.21
CA THR A 130 25.47 24.06 17.36
C THR A 130 25.88 24.76 18.65
N THR A 131 25.24 24.40 19.75
CA THR A 131 25.65 24.78 21.11
C THR A 131 26.64 23.78 21.69
N GLU A 132 26.67 22.56 21.15
CA GLU A 132 27.55 21.48 21.56
C GLU A 132 28.79 21.36 20.66
N HIS A 133 29.80 20.64 21.17
CA HIS A 133 31.09 20.45 20.51
C HIS A 133 31.23 18.99 20.08
N LEU A 134 31.71 18.76 18.86
CA LEU A 134 32.02 17.42 18.40
C LEU A 134 33.47 17.07 18.76
N ARG A 135 33.69 15.98 19.50
CA ARG A 135 35.04 15.46 19.74
C ARG A 135 35.56 14.81 18.48
N PHE A 136 36.62 15.38 17.91
CA PHE A 136 37.26 14.84 16.72
C PHE A 136 38.20 13.69 17.11
N THR A 137 37.89 12.46 16.70
CA THR A 137 38.68 11.26 16.99
C THR A 137 39.50 10.80 15.80
N GLN A 138 38.93 10.87 14.60
CA GLN A 138 39.56 10.44 13.35
C GLN A 138 39.13 11.36 12.19
N PRO A 139 39.99 11.58 11.17
CA PRO A 139 39.58 12.24 9.94
C PRO A 139 38.43 11.49 9.26
N LEU A 140 37.36 12.23 8.96
CA LEU A 140 36.17 11.76 8.29
C LEU A 140 36.23 12.01 6.79
N THR A 141 35.68 11.10 6.01
CA THR A 141 35.56 11.29 4.56
C THR A 141 34.22 11.91 4.19
N MET A 142 34.18 12.64 3.06
CA MET A 142 32.93 13.18 2.51
C MET A 142 31.88 12.10 2.23
N ALA A 143 32.32 10.89 1.88
CA ALA A 143 31.44 9.77 1.61
C ALA A 143 30.71 9.29 2.88
N GLU A 144 31.44 9.17 4.00
CA GLU A 144 30.87 8.78 5.29
C GLU A 144 29.88 9.84 5.81
N LEU A 145 30.26 11.12 5.78
CA LEU A 145 29.39 12.21 6.19
C LEU A 145 28.12 12.29 5.32
N SER A 146 28.26 12.08 4.01
CA SER A 146 27.11 12.04 3.10
C SER A 146 26.18 10.86 3.41
N ARG A 147 26.73 9.70 3.78
CA ARG A 147 25.94 8.53 4.19
C ARG A 147 25.19 8.80 5.51
N LEU A 148 25.88 9.31 6.53
CA LEU A 148 25.30 9.65 7.82
C LEU A 148 24.19 10.70 7.68
N ARG A 149 24.41 11.73 6.85
CA ARG A 149 23.38 12.73 6.52
C ARG A 149 22.13 12.08 5.92
N ARG A 150 22.27 11.19 4.94
CA ARG A 150 21.11 10.51 4.32
C ARG A 150 20.35 9.66 5.35
N GLN A 151 21.08 8.96 6.23
CA GLN A 151 20.48 8.15 7.29
C GLN A 151 19.68 9.03 8.26
N PHE A 152 20.26 10.14 8.71
CA PHE A 152 19.60 11.10 9.59
C PHE A 152 18.36 11.73 8.96
N ILE A 153 18.43 12.14 7.69
CA ILE A 153 17.28 12.70 6.97
C ILE A 153 16.17 11.65 6.83
N SER A 154 16.52 10.40 6.52
CA SER A 154 15.54 9.31 6.42
C SER A 154 14.87 9.03 7.76
N TYR A 155 15.63 9.05 8.86
CA TYR A 155 15.11 8.85 10.21
C TYR A 155 14.16 10.00 10.62
N THR A 156 14.59 11.25 10.39
CA THR A 156 13.79 12.44 10.75
C THR A 156 12.53 12.57 9.90
N LYS A 157 12.53 12.07 8.66
CA LYS A 157 11.32 11.96 7.83
C LYS A 157 10.25 11.06 8.45
N MET A 158 10.64 10.02 9.19
CA MET A 158 9.71 9.12 9.88
C MET A 158 9.16 9.72 11.17
N HIS A 159 9.84 10.73 11.73
CA HIS A 159 9.46 11.43 12.97
C HIS A 159 9.57 12.96 12.79
N PRO A 160 8.62 13.60 12.07
CA PRO A 160 8.67 15.02 11.79
C PRO A 160 8.41 15.85 13.06
N ASN A 161 9.47 16.36 13.68
CA ASN A 161 9.37 17.25 14.84
C ASN A 161 9.49 18.73 14.39
N ASN A 162 8.39 19.29 13.88
CA ASN A 162 8.34 20.64 13.31
C ASN A 162 8.63 21.77 14.32
N GLU A 163 8.53 21.50 15.63
CA GLU A 163 8.69 22.51 16.68
C GLU A 163 10.15 22.81 17.03
N ASN A 164 11.11 21.95 16.65
CA ASN A 164 12.50 22.00 17.13
C ASN A 164 13.51 22.35 16.02
N LEU A 165 13.17 23.31 15.17
CA LEU A 165 14.04 23.78 14.08
C LEU A 165 15.41 24.29 14.57
N SER A 166 15.43 24.99 15.70
CA SER A 166 16.66 25.51 16.32
C SER A 166 17.57 24.42 16.90
N GLN A 167 17.01 23.27 17.26
CA GLN A 167 17.76 22.15 17.86
C GLN A 167 18.26 21.17 16.80
N LEU A 168 17.89 21.35 15.54
CA LEU A 168 18.13 20.39 14.48
C LEU A 168 19.63 20.20 14.18
N ALA A 169 20.41 21.27 14.28
CA ALA A 169 21.86 21.21 14.18
C ALA A 169 22.47 20.42 15.35
N ASN A 170 21.98 20.62 16.57
CA ASN A 170 22.42 19.89 17.77
C ASN A 170 22.03 18.41 17.69
N MET A 171 20.82 18.09 17.26
CA MET A 171 20.35 16.71 17.08
C MET A 171 21.21 15.97 16.04
N PHE A 172 21.56 16.66 14.95
CA PHE A 172 22.46 16.10 13.95
C PHE A 172 23.88 15.92 14.48
N LEU A 173 24.41 16.87 15.27
CA LEU A 173 25.71 16.74 15.93
C LEU A 173 25.72 15.56 16.90
N GLN A 174 24.67 15.38 17.70
CA GLN A 174 24.52 14.24 18.61
C GLN A 174 24.44 12.91 17.85
N TYR A 175 23.76 12.89 16.70
CA TYR A 175 23.76 11.71 15.83
C TYR A 175 25.14 11.41 15.26
N LEU A 176 25.90 12.44 14.86
CA LEU A 176 27.29 12.28 14.45
C LEU A 176 28.13 11.76 15.60
N SER A 177 28.05 12.34 16.81
CA SER A 177 28.86 11.87 17.94
C SER A 177 28.57 10.42 18.31
N GLN A 178 27.31 9.98 18.27
CA GLN A 178 26.93 8.59 18.51
C GLN A 178 27.32 7.62 17.40
N SER A 179 27.35 8.07 16.14
CA SER A 179 27.74 7.22 15.00
C SER A 179 29.26 7.15 14.79
N LEU A 180 30.01 8.03 15.45
CA LEU A 180 31.47 8.14 15.37
C LEU A 180 32.21 7.63 16.63
N LEU A 181 31.47 7.35 17.70
CA LEU A 181 31.93 6.63 18.90
C LEU A 181 31.86 5.12 18.67
#